data_AF-A0A7C7WY98-F1
#
_entry.id   AF-A0A7C7WY98-F1
#
_cell.length_a   1.000
_cell.length_b   1.000
_cell.length_c   1.000
_cell.angle_alpha   90.00
_cell.angle_beta   90.00
_cell.angle_gamma   90.00
#
_symmetry.space_group_name_H-M   'P 1'
#
loop_
_entity.id
_entity.type
_entity.pdbx_description
1 polymer ?
#
loop_
_entity_poly.entity_id
_entity_poly.type
_entity_poly.pdbx_seq_one_letter_code
_entity_poly.pdbx_strand_id
1 'polypeptide(L)'
;MSHRTHDLPKLSGLSHLIRELRYHEFSRQGIGIILVSIFCYFADPHPSIPFQHHFSISLIIFGLITRMYASGFVLKNKELSTTGPYAFMRHPLYTGNIIILFGLCGVNGSLWSLITAAIFFWFYYPPAIEYEDRKLKSLFPETWENWANKTPALVPKLNQGIFNKPLDLKRWSLKKSLITNYEPVIVIYVLTWLVIIWNRV
;
A
#
# COMPACT_ATOMS: atom_id res chain seq x y z
N MET A 1 -6.60 -10.16 19.98
CA MET A 1 -5.22 -9.75 19.61
C MET A 1 -4.87 -10.41 18.29
N SER A 2 -4.16 -9.73 17.39
CA SER A 2 -3.78 -10.35 16.12
C SER A 2 -2.72 -11.43 16.37
N HIS A 3 -2.96 -12.69 15.96
CA HIS A 3 -2.02 -13.81 16.11
C HIS A 3 -0.78 -13.72 15.20
N ARG A 4 -0.34 -12.50 14.86
CA ARG A 4 0.66 -12.25 13.81
C ARG A 4 2.09 -12.56 14.26
N THR A 5 2.34 -12.53 15.56
CA THR A 5 3.65 -12.75 16.17
C THR A 5 3.76 -14.08 16.92
N HIS A 6 2.71 -14.92 16.86
CA HIS A 6 2.62 -16.17 17.64
C HIS A 6 3.79 -17.13 17.36
N ASP A 7 4.20 -17.23 16.09
CA ASP A 7 5.27 -18.15 15.68
C ASP A 7 6.66 -17.50 15.70
N LEU A 8 6.78 -16.28 16.26
CA LEU A 8 8.06 -15.57 16.41
C LEU A 8 8.66 -15.84 17.80
N PRO A 9 9.99 -15.71 17.97
CA PRO A 9 10.64 -15.85 19.26
C PRO A 9 9.98 -14.98 20.33
N LYS A 10 9.83 -15.49 21.56
CA LYS A 10 9.25 -14.69 22.64
C LYS A 10 10.18 -13.52 22.99
N LEU A 11 9.61 -12.33 23.11
CA LEU A 11 10.28 -11.12 23.57
C LEU A 11 9.63 -10.66 24.88
N SER A 12 10.32 -9.82 25.64
CA SER A 12 9.83 -9.22 26.89
C SER A 12 10.05 -7.70 26.93
N GLY A 13 9.30 -7.03 27.81
CA GLY A 13 9.42 -5.59 28.04
C GLY A 13 9.15 -4.73 26.80
N LEU A 14 9.97 -3.71 26.59
CA LEU A 14 9.79 -2.73 25.52
C LEU A 14 9.95 -3.35 24.11
N SER A 15 10.85 -4.33 23.94
CA SER A 15 11.08 -4.98 22.65
C SER A 15 9.84 -5.76 22.19
N HIS A 16 9.15 -6.41 23.13
CA HIS A 16 7.86 -7.05 22.89
C HIS A 16 6.80 -6.02 22.47
N LEU A 17 6.65 -4.93 23.23
CA LEU A 17 5.65 -3.89 22.94
C LEU A 17 5.85 -3.27 21.55
N ILE A 18 7.09 -2.90 21.21
CA ILE A 18 7.43 -2.32 19.90
C ILE A 18 7.09 -3.31 18.79
N ARG A 19 7.45 -4.58 18.94
CA ARG A 19 7.13 -5.60 17.94
C ARG A 19 5.63 -5.76 17.77
N GLU A 20 4.88 -5.93 18.86
CA GLU A 20 3.42 -6.08 18.77
C GLU A 20 2.78 -4.90 18.06
N LEU A 21 3.23 -3.67 18.36
CA LEU A 21 2.75 -2.48 17.67
C LEU A 21 3.09 -2.49 16.18
N ARG A 22 4.31 -2.87 15.81
CA ARG A 22 4.77 -2.99 14.40
C ARG A 22 3.95 -3.99 13.59
N TYR A 23 3.53 -5.10 14.21
CA TYR A 23 2.73 -6.15 13.55
C TYR A 23 1.22 -5.86 13.57
N HIS A 24 0.78 -4.88 14.36
CA HIS A 24 -0.64 -4.60 14.56
C HIS A 24 -1.26 -3.89 13.34
N GLU A 25 -2.09 -4.63 12.61
CA GLU A 25 -2.70 -4.18 11.34
C GLU A 25 -3.56 -2.93 11.51
N PHE A 26 -4.38 -2.92 12.56
CA PHE A 26 -5.35 -1.85 12.80
C PHE A 26 -4.65 -0.52 13.08
N SER A 27 -3.56 -0.52 13.85
CA SER A 27 -2.80 0.70 14.10
C SER A 27 -2.13 1.21 12.82
N ARG A 28 -1.57 0.32 12.00
CA ARG A 28 -1.00 0.73 10.71
C ARG A 28 -2.04 1.42 9.82
N GLN A 29 -3.23 0.81 9.69
CA GLN A 29 -4.31 1.37 8.87
C GLN A 29 -4.83 2.69 9.45
N GLY A 30 -5.10 2.73 10.76
CA GLY A 30 -5.60 3.92 11.45
C GLY A 30 -4.62 5.10 11.37
N ILE A 31 -3.34 4.87 11.68
CA ILE A 31 -2.30 5.90 11.57
C ILE A 31 -2.13 6.33 10.12
N GLY A 32 -2.17 5.40 9.16
CA GLY A 32 -2.13 5.74 7.73
C GLY A 32 -3.24 6.71 7.33
N ILE A 33 -4.50 6.45 7.74
CA ILE A 33 -5.65 7.33 7.47
C ILE A 33 -5.47 8.70 8.12
N ILE A 34 -4.98 8.74 9.37
CA ILE A 34 -4.70 9.99 10.08
C ILE A 34 -3.62 10.80 9.33
N LEU A 35 -2.56 10.15 8.85
CA LEU A 35 -1.51 10.82 8.08
C LEU A 35 -2.04 11.44 6.78
N VAL A 36 -2.99 10.78 6.09
CA VAL A 36 -3.67 11.40 4.92
C VAL A 36 -4.32 12.72 5.32
N SER A 37 -5.11 12.74 6.40
CA SER A 37 -5.73 13.98 6.88
C SER A 37 -4.71 15.05 7.22
N ILE A 38 -3.68 14.70 8.00
CA ILE A 38 -2.69 15.66 8.47
C ILE A 38 -1.92 16.25 7.29
N PHE A 39 -1.46 15.42 6.35
CA PHE A 39 -0.68 15.88 5.21
C PHE A 39 -1.51 16.78 4.28
N CYS A 40 -2.78 16.43 4.05
CA CYS A 40 -3.69 17.24 3.24
C CYS A 40 -4.14 18.53 3.94
N TYR A 41 -4.38 18.48 5.25
CA TYR A 41 -4.79 19.66 6.01
C TYR A 41 -3.72 20.74 6.01
N PHE A 42 -2.45 20.34 6.16
CA PHE A 42 -1.27 21.20 6.09
C PHE A 42 -0.66 21.27 4.69
N ALA A 43 -1.45 21.04 3.64
CA ALA A 43 -0.99 21.19 2.27
C ALA A 43 -0.60 22.64 1.98
N ASP A 44 0.57 22.85 1.38
CA ASP A 44 1.01 24.16 0.90
C ASP A 44 0.11 24.61 -0.26
N PRO A 45 -0.66 25.71 -0.12
CA PRO A 45 -1.53 26.19 -1.20
C PRO A 45 -0.75 26.83 -2.36
N HIS A 46 0.51 27.22 -2.14
CA HIS A 46 1.29 27.96 -3.12
C HIS A 46 2.66 27.30 -3.31
N PRO A 47 2.71 26.17 -4.04
CA PRO A 47 3.93 25.38 -4.16
C PRO A 47 5.02 26.20 -4.85
N SER A 48 6.20 26.22 -4.22
CA SER A 48 7.39 26.89 -4.76
C SER A 48 7.89 26.32 -6.09
N ILE A 49 7.60 25.05 -6.37
CA ILE A 49 7.97 24.37 -7.61
C ILE A 49 6.77 24.33 -8.56
N PRO A 50 6.90 24.84 -9.80
CA PRO A 50 5.82 24.76 -10.80
C PRO A 50 5.32 23.33 -11.02
N PHE A 51 4.00 23.18 -11.16
CA PHE A 51 3.32 21.90 -11.40
C PHE A 51 3.48 20.83 -10.29
N GLN A 52 4.09 21.14 -9.15
CA GLN A 52 4.28 20.19 -8.04
C GLN A 52 2.99 19.50 -7.61
N HIS A 53 1.90 20.25 -7.42
CA HIS A 53 0.60 19.68 -7.06
C HIS A 53 0.04 18.77 -8.16
N HIS A 54 0.12 19.17 -9.42
CA HIS A 54 -0.37 18.36 -10.54
C HIS A 54 0.36 17.02 -10.62
N PHE A 55 1.68 17.04 -10.49
CA PHE A 55 2.50 15.83 -10.43
C PHE A 55 2.14 14.97 -9.21
N SER A 56 2.00 15.59 -8.05
CA SER A 56 1.69 14.90 -6.79
C SER A 56 0.29 14.26 -6.79
N ILE A 57 -0.72 14.98 -7.29
CA ILE A 57 -2.08 14.47 -7.50
C ILE A 57 -2.08 13.33 -8.49
N SER A 58 -1.33 13.44 -9.60
CA SER A 58 -1.19 12.35 -10.58
C SER A 58 -0.59 11.09 -9.95
N LEU A 59 0.41 11.23 -9.09
CA LEU A 59 0.95 10.12 -8.31
C LEU A 59 -0.09 9.51 -7.37
N ILE A 60 -0.84 10.32 -6.63
CA ILE A 60 -1.89 9.83 -5.73
C ILE A 60 -2.94 9.03 -6.51
N ILE A 61 -3.41 9.56 -7.63
CA ILE A 61 -4.37 8.88 -8.52
C ILE A 61 -3.77 7.57 -9.04
N PHE A 62 -2.51 7.57 -9.49
CA PHE A 62 -1.83 6.37 -9.97
C PHE A 62 -1.71 5.30 -8.87
N GLY A 63 -1.41 5.70 -7.64
CA GLY A 63 -1.39 4.79 -6.49
C GLY A 63 -2.77 4.23 -6.15
N LEU A 64 -3.84 5.05 -6.20
CA LEU A 64 -5.22 4.60 -6.02
C LEU A 64 -5.64 3.59 -7.10
N ILE A 65 -5.31 3.86 -8.37
CA ILE A 65 -5.56 2.93 -9.49
C ILE A 65 -4.80 1.63 -9.28
N THR A 66 -3.53 1.69 -8.89
CA THR A 66 -2.70 0.50 -8.62
C THR A 66 -3.35 -0.38 -7.54
N ARG A 67 -3.86 0.24 -6.46
CA ARG A 67 -4.55 -0.47 -5.39
C ARG A 67 -5.86 -1.09 -5.84
N MET A 68 -6.71 -0.30 -6.50
CA MET A 68 -8.01 -0.75 -7.02
C MET A 68 -7.87 -1.88 -8.04
N TYR A 69 -6.83 -1.82 -8.87
CA TYR A 69 -6.51 -2.89 -9.79
C TYR A 69 -6.07 -4.15 -9.03
N ALA A 70 -5.15 -4.03 -8.07
CA ALA A 70 -4.66 -5.15 -7.27
C ALA A 70 -5.73 -5.82 -6.40
N SER A 71 -6.61 -5.06 -5.77
CA SER A 71 -7.66 -5.60 -4.90
C SER A 71 -8.65 -6.51 -5.65
N GLY A 72 -8.84 -6.31 -6.95
CA GLY A 72 -9.72 -7.15 -7.77
C GLY A 72 -9.15 -8.54 -8.12
N PHE A 73 -7.86 -8.79 -7.89
CA PHE A 73 -7.23 -10.11 -8.10
C PHE A 73 -7.08 -10.93 -6.83
N VAL A 74 -7.24 -10.32 -5.65
CA VAL A 74 -6.94 -10.98 -4.37
C VAL A 74 -8.19 -11.45 -3.65
N LEU A 75 -8.24 -12.75 -3.38
CA LEU A 75 -9.12 -13.35 -2.38
C LEU A 75 -8.29 -13.76 -1.18
N LYS A 76 -8.24 -12.90 -0.17
CA LYS A 76 -7.42 -13.09 1.03
C LYS A 76 -7.61 -14.49 1.62
N ASN A 77 -6.50 -15.22 1.78
CA ASN A 77 -6.40 -16.56 2.38
C ASN A 77 -7.12 -17.70 1.63
N LYS A 78 -7.73 -17.46 0.46
CA LYS A 78 -8.41 -18.51 -0.31
C LYS A 78 -7.57 -19.05 -1.45
N GLU A 79 -6.82 -18.17 -2.11
CA GLU A 79 -5.94 -18.52 -3.23
C GLU A 79 -4.69 -17.64 -3.21
N LEU A 80 -3.58 -18.15 -3.73
CA LEU A 80 -2.39 -17.36 -4.00
C LEU A 80 -2.56 -16.63 -5.34
N SER A 81 -2.80 -15.32 -5.28
CA SER A 81 -2.85 -14.48 -6.47
C SER A 81 -1.45 -14.31 -7.07
N THR A 82 -1.27 -14.79 -8.30
CA THR A 82 0.01 -14.70 -9.05
C THR A 82 -0.15 -14.02 -10.41
N THR A 83 -1.34 -13.48 -10.68
CA THR A 83 -1.74 -12.88 -11.96
C THR A 83 -2.04 -11.39 -11.81
N GLY A 84 -2.18 -10.70 -12.94
CA GLY A 84 -2.36 -9.25 -12.95
C GLY A 84 -1.16 -8.56 -12.27
N PRO A 85 -1.38 -7.63 -11.33
CA PRO A 85 -0.29 -6.91 -10.67
C PRO A 85 0.59 -7.83 -9.80
N TYR A 86 0.05 -8.95 -9.30
CA TYR A 86 0.80 -9.94 -8.53
C TYR A 86 1.80 -10.75 -9.37
N ALA A 87 1.73 -10.65 -10.70
CA ALA A 87 2.73 -11.24 -11.59
C ALA A 87 4.04 -10.42 -11.63
N PHE A 88 3.99 -9.15 -11.22
CA PHE A 88 5.12 -8.22 -11.32
C PHE A 88 5.75 -7.88 -9.97
N MET A 89 4.98 -7.95 -8.89
CA MET A 89 5.42 -7.73 -7.52
C MET A 89 4.51 -8.48 -6.54
N ARG A 90 5.00 -8.82 -5.35
CA ARG A 90 4.23 -9.61 -4.37
C ARG A 90 3.18 -8.80 -3.60
N HIS A 91 3.45 -7.51 -3.35
CA HIS A 91 2.58 -6.65 -2.54
C HIS A 91 2.15 -5.36 -3.27
N PRO A 92 1.43 -5.46 -4.41
CA PRO A 92 1.01 -4.29 -5.18
C PRO A 92 0.10 -3.31 -4.42
N LEU A 93 -0.68 -3.79 -3.45
CA LEU A 93 -1.45 -2.91 -2.55
C LEU A 93 -0.55 -2.02 -1.70
N TYR A 94 0.60 -2.54 -1.25
CA TYR A 94 1.59 -1.77 -0.49
C TYR A 94 2.36 -0.81 -1.39
N THR A 95 2.72 -1.22 -2.60
CA THR A 95 3.31 -0.32 -3.59
C THR A 95 2.38 0.85 -3.89
N GLY A 96 1.09 0.60 -4.10
CA GLY A 96 0.11 1.67 -4.29
C GLY A 96 -0.01 2.61 -3.08
N ASN A 97 0.05 2.08 -1.85
CA ASN A 97 0.08 2.94 -0.65
C ASN A 97 1.33 3.82 -0.57
N ILE A 98 2.50 3.27 -0.91
CA ILE A 98 3.76 4.02 -0.90
C ILE A 98 3.70 5.15 -1.92
N ILE A 99 3.17 4.89 -3.12
CA ILE A 99 2.96 5.89 -4.16
C ILE A 99 2.01 7.00 -3.68
N ILE A 100 0.88 6.64 -3.06
CA ILE A 100 -0.06 7.60 -2.47
C ILE A 100 0.64 8.46 -1.41
N LEU A 101 1.34 7.83 -0.47
CA LEU A 101 2.00 8.55 0.63
C LEU A 101 3.09 9.49 0.11
N PHE A 102 3.83 9.08 -0.91
CA PHE A 102 4.83 9.93 -1.57
C PHE A 102 4.17 11.12 -2.28
N GLY A 103 3.07 10.91 -3.01
CA GLY A 103 2.30 11.99 -3.60
C GLY A 103 1.71 12.94 -2.54
N LEU A 104 1.24 12.42 -1.40
CA LEU A 104 0.76 13.25 -0.29
C LEU A 104 1.86 14.12 0.32
N CYS A 105 3.11 13.62 0.40
CA CYS A 105 4.25 14.45 0.80
C CYS A 105 4.50 15.57 -0.21
N GLY A 106 4.35 15.28 -1.51
CA GLY A 106 4.48 16.28 -2.57
C GLY A 106 3.38 17.35 -2.54
N VAL A 107 2.14 16.98 -2.22
CA VAL A 107 1.05 17.95 -1.97
C VAL A 107 1.33 18.75 -0.70
N ASN A 108 1.84 18.11 0.35
CA ASN A 108 2.18 18.79 1.60
C ASN A 108 3.31 19.82 1.41
N GLY A 109 4.30 19.52 0.57
CA GLY A 109 5.38 20.42 0.22
C GLY A 109 6.46 20.62 1.29
N SER A 110 6.29 20.06 2.49
CA SER A 110 7.24 20.24 3.59
C SER A 110 8.07 19.00 3.90
N LEU A 111 9.35 19.18 4.27
CA LEU A 111 10.27 18.10 4.60
C LEU A 111 9.80 17.21 5.77
N TRP A 112 9.07 17.78 6.74
CA TRP A 112 8.55 17.02 7.88
C TRP A 112 7.59 15.90 7.44
N SER A 113 6.82 16.11 6.36
CA SER A 113 5.89 15.09 5.85
C SER A 113 6.65 13.89 5.28
N LEU A 114 7.75 14.16 4.55
CA LEU A 114 8.63 13.12 4.00
C LEU A 114 9.32 12.31 5.10
N ILE A 115 9.84 12.97 6.13
CA ILE A 115 10.46 12.29 7.29
C ILE A 115 9.42 11.43 8.01
N THR A 116 8.23 11.98 8.24
CA THR A 116 7.13 11.25 8.90
C THR A 116 6.71 10.03 8.08
N ALA A 117 6.58 10.17 6.76
CA ALA A 117 6.27 9.08 5.84
C ALA A 117 7.35 7.99 5.85
N ALA A 118 8.63 8.37 5.85
CA ALA A 118 9.75 7.43 5.89
C ALA A 118 9.76 6.62 7.19
N ILE A 119 9.55 7.27 8.34
CA ILE A 119 9.42 6.60 9.65
C ILE A 119 8.23 5.65 9.66
N PHE A 120 7.06 6.11 9.20
CA PHE A 120 5.86 5.29 9.13
C PHE A 120 6.07 4.04 8.25
N PHE A 121 6.68 4.22 7.08
CA PHE A 121 7.01 3.11 6.17
C PHE A 121 7.96 2.13 6.83
N TRP A 122 9.10 2.59 7.35
CA TRP A 122 10.09 1.73 8.00
C TRP A 122 9.53 0.97 9.21
N PHE A 123 8.67 1.62 9.98
CA PHE A 123 8.08 1.03 11.18
C PHE A 123 7.08 -0.07 10.82
N TYR A 124 6.16 0.17 9.89
CA TYR A 124 5.02 -0.71 9.65
C TYR A 124 5.12 -1.66 8.46
N TYR A 125 5.79 -1.28 7.38
CA TYR A 125 5.71 -2.04 6.12
C TYR A 125 6.58 -3.30 6.13
N PRO A 126 7.85 -3.28 6.58
CA PRO A 126 8.66 -4.50 6.61
C PRO A 126 8.01 -5.63 7.45
N PRO A 127 7.52 -5.39 8.67
CA PRO A 127 6.83 -6.41 9.47
C PRO A 127 5.51 -6.90 8.86
N ALA A 128 4.75 -5.99 8.23
CA ALA A 128 3.50 -6.37 7.56
C ALA A 128 3.76 -7.25 6.33
N ILE A 129 4.78 -6.93 5.54
CA ILE A 129 5.24 -7.72 4.38
C ILE A 129 5.73 -9.09 4.84
N GLU A 130 6.61 -9.14 5.84
CA GLU A 130 7.12 -10.40 6.40
C GLU A 130 5.98 -11.30 6.87
N TYR A 131 5.03 -10.75 7.64
CA TYR A 131 3.90 -11.53 8.12
C TYR A 131 3.04 -12.07 6.97
N GLU A 132 2.75 -11.26 5.95
CA GLU A 132 1.98 -11.70 4.79
C GLU A 132 2.69 -12.81 4.02
N ASP A 133 3.99 -12.66 3.79
CA ASP A 133 4.81 -13.67 3.14
C ASP A 133 4.84 -14.98 3.92
N ARG A 134 5.12 -14.91 5.23
CA ARG A 134 5.12 -16.09 6.11
C ARG A 134 3.76 -16.79 6.10
N LYS A 135 2.67 -16.01 6.18
CA LYS A 135 1.32 -16.55 6.12
C LYS A 135 1.03 -17.22 4.79
N LEU A 136 1.33 -16.57 3.66
CA LEU A 136 1.09 -17.13 2.33
C LEU A 136 1.94 -18.37 2.08
N LYS A 137 3.20 -18.38 2.53
CA LYS A 137 4.06 -19.57 2.49
C LYS A 137 3.46 -20.74 3.26
N SER A 138 2.88 -20.48 4.44
CA SER A 138 2.24 -21.53 5.25
C SER A 138 0.97 -22.12 4.60
N LEU A 139 0.21 -21.29 3.88
CA LEU A 139 -1.02 -21.71 3.19
C LEU A 139 -0.75 -22.39 1.85
N PHE A 140 0.32 -22.01 1.16
CA PHE A 140 0.59 -22.39 -0.24
C PHE A 140 2.07 -22.70 -0.48
N PRO A 141 2.69 -23.67 0.23
CA PRO A 141 4.15 -23.81 0.31
C PRO A 141 4.85 -23.95 -1.04
N GLU A 142 4.41 -24.88 -1.90
CA GLU A 142 5.06 -25.14 -3.19
C GLU A 142 4.83 -24.01 -4.21
N THR A 143 3.61 -23.47 -4.29
CA THR A 143 3.27 -22.43 -5.26
C THR A 143 3.82 -21.07 -4.84
N TRP A 144 3.87 -20.78 -3.54
CA TRP A 144 4.47 -19.57 -3.00
C TRP A 144 5.97 -19.52 -3.27
N GLU A 145 6.71 -20.59 -3.01
CA GLU A 145 8.17 -20.61 -3.20
C GLU A 145 8.54 -20.36 -4.67
N ASN A 146 7.87 -21.09 -5.58
CA ASN A 146 8.05 -20.95 -7.03
C ASN A 146 7.70 -19.54 -7.56
N TRP A 147 6.72 -18.87 -6.94
CA TRP A 147 6.31 -17.53 -7.32
C TRP A 147 7.19 -16.44 -6.70
N ALA A 148 7.52 -16.55 -5.41
CA ALA A 148 8.28 -15.55 -4.66
C ALA A 148 9.72 -15.44 -5.15
N ASN A 149 10.34 -16.56 -5.56
CA ASN A 149 11.72 -16.58 -6.07
C ASN A 149 11.91 -15.77 -7.37
N LYS A 150 10.85 -15.55 -8.14
CA LYS A 150 10.88 -14.79 -9.40
C LYS A 150 10.17 -13.44 -9.35
N THR A 151 9.52 -13.13 -8.23
CA THR A 151 8.65 -11.96 -8.07
C THR A 151 9.15 -11.09 -6.91
N PRO A 152 9.64 -9.86 -7.19
CA PRO A 152 10.13 -8.95 -6.16
C PRO A 152 9.00 -8.52 -5.21
N ALA A 153 9.34 -8.03 -4.01
CA ALA A 153 8.35 -7.68 -2.99
C ALA A 153 7.48 -6.46 -3.39
N LEU A 154 8.12 -5.32 -3.67
CA LEU A 154 7.45 -4.02 -3.86
C LEU A 154 7.69 -3.39 -5.24
N VAL A 155 8.93 -3.42 -5.74
CA VAL A 155 9.29 -2.80 -7.01
C VAL A 155 8.92 -3.74 -8.16
N PRO A 156 8.13 -3.32 -9.16
CA PRO A 156 7.74 -4.19 -10.27
C PRO A 156 8.96 -4.68 -11.04
N LYS A 157 9.00 -5.98 -11.35
CA LYS A 157 10.00 -6.54 -12.27
C LYS A 157 9.71 -6.09 -13.70
N LEU A 158 10.34 -5.01 -14.15
CA LEU A 158 10.24 -4.54 -15.53
C LEU A 158 10.80 -5.60 -16.49
N ASN A 159 9.95 -6.18 -17.33
CA ASN A 159 10.35 -6.98 -18.49
C ASN A 159 9.70 -6.39 -19.75
N GLN A 160 10.29 -6.67 -20.92
CA GLN A 160 9.81 -6.14 -22.21
C GLN A 160 8.32 -6.46 -22.47
N GLY A 161 7.79 -7.51 -21.84
CA GLY A 161 6.39 -7.90 -21.93
C GLY A 161 5.42 -7.12 -21.04
N ILE A 162 5.86 -6.28 -20.10
CA ILE A 162 4.96 -5.50 -19.23
C ILE A 162 4.13 -4.52 -20.04
N PHE A 163 4.80 -3.73 -20.88
CA PHE A 163 4.14 -2.70 -21.68
C PHE A 163 3.34 -3.28 -22.84
N ASN A 164 3.62 -4.53 -23.22
CA ASN A 164 2.96 -5.22 -24.33
C ASN A 164 1.84 -6.17 -23.89
N LYS A 165 1.64 -6.35 -22.57
CA LYS A 165 0.54 -7.16 -22.04
C LYS A 165 -0.67 -6.27 -21.74
N PRO A 166 -1.84 -6.52 -22.35
CA PRO A 166 -3.05 -5.80 -21.99
C PRO A 166 -3.41 -6.07 -20.52
N LEU A 167 -4.06 -5.10 -19.88
CA LEU A 167 -4.60 -5.26 -18.52
C LEU A 167 -5.53 -6.49 -18.50
N ASP A 168 -5.27 -7.42 -17.58
CA ASP A 168 -6.11 -8.62 -17.40
C ASP A 168 -7.41 -8.27 -16.67
N LEU A 169 -8.34 -7.63 -17.40
CA LEU A 169 -9.65 -7.26 -16.85
C LEU A 169 -10.62 -8.44 -16.79
N LYS A 170 -10.31 -9.57 -17.46
CA LYS A 170 -11.16 -10.77 -17.46
C LYS A 170 -11.13 -11.50 -16.12
N ARG A 171 -9.95 -11.58 -15.49
CA ARG A 171 -9.80 -12.20 -14.16
C ARG A 171 -10.02 -11.21 -13.01
N TRP A 172 -10.01 -9.92 -13.31
CA TRP A 172 -10.30 -8.88 -12.33
C TRP A 172 -11.77 -8.89 -11.94
N SER A 173 -12.07 -8.74 -10.65
CA SER A 173 -13.43 -8.74 -10.14
C SER A 173 -13.73 -7.48 -9.32
N LEU A 174 -14.68 -6.68 -9.80
CA LEU A 174 -15.22 -5.53 -9.06
C LEU A 174 -15.80 -5.97 -7.72
N LYS A 175 -16.51 -7.11 -7.68
CA LYS A 175 -17.06 -7.66 -6.43
C LYS A 175 -15.97 -7.96 -5.40
N LYS A 176 -14.84 -8.57 -5.83
CA LYS A 176 -13.67 -8.82 -4.96
C LYS A 176 -13.07 -7.51 -4.45
N SER A 177 -12.95 -6.51 -5.33
CA SER A 177 -12.40 -5.20 -4.97
C SER A 177 -13.30 -4.42 -3.99
N LEU A 178 -14.59 -4.28 -4.31
CA LEU A 178 -15.51 -3.41 -3.58
C LEU A 178 -16.02 -4.02 -2.26
N ILE A 179 -16.42 -5.30 -2.26
CA ILE A 179 -17.18 -5.87 -1.15
C ILE A 179 -16.27 -6.54 -0.12
N THR A 180 -15.18 -7.18 -0.56
CA THR A 180 -14.32 -7.99 0.33
C THR A 180 -13.18 -7.19 0.96
N ASN A 181 -12.76 -6.09 0.34
CA ASN A 181 -11.52 -5.39 0.71
C ASN A 181 -11.70 -3.96 1.25
N TYR A 182 -12.94 -3.42 1.31
CA TYR A 182 -13.24 -2.04 1.74
C TYR A 182 -12.43 -0.95 1.02
N GLU A 183 -11.84 -1.29 -0.14
CA GLU A 183 -11.02 -0.39 -0.95
C GLU A 183 -11.74 0.89 -1.39
N PRO A 184 -13.06 0.88 -1.69
CA PRO A 184 -13.77 2.09 -2.08
C PRO A 184 -13.79 3.16 -1.00
N VAL A 185 -13.78 2.77 0.28
CA VAL A 185 -13.84 3.72 1.39
C VAL A 185 -12.59 4.59 1.42
N ILE A 186 -11.40 3.97 1.33
CA ILE A 186 -10.14 4.71 1.29
C ILE A 186 -10.02 5.55 0.02
N VAL A 187 -10.51 5.04 -1.12
CA VAL A 187 -10.50 5.77 -2.39
C VAL A 187 -11.36 7.02 -2.30
N ILE A 188 -12.62 6.90 -1.86
CA ILE A 188 -13.52 8.04 -1.69
C ILE A 188 -12.91 9.04 -0.71
N TYR A 189 -12.39 8.56 0.42
CA TYR A 189 -11.76 9.41 1.43
C TYR A 189 -10.58 10.24 0.90
N VAL A 190 -9.67 9.61 0.15
CA VAL A 190 -8.54 10.32 -0.47
C VAL A 190 -9.03 11.28 -1.55
N LEU A 191 -9.99 10.88 -2.39
CA LEU A 191 -10.58 11.74 -3.42
C LEU A 191 -11.26 12.98 -2.81
N THR A 192 -11.95 12.84 -1.68
CA THR A 192 -12.51 13.98 -0.94
C THR A 192 -11.44 14.97 -0.52
N TRP A 193 -10.32 14.48 0.02
CA TRP A 193 -9.18 15.35 0.34
C TRP A 193 -8.57 16.02 -0.88
N LEU A 194 -8.44 15.32 -2.01
CA LEU A 194 -7.95 15.91 -3.25
C LEU A 194 -8.85 17.04 -3.76
N VAL A 195 -10.18 16.88 -3.67
CA VAL A 195 -11.14 17.95 -4.01
C VAL A 195 -10.99 19.14 -3.06
N ILE A 196 -10.82 18.90 -1.75
CA ILE A 196 -10.60 19.96 -0.77
C ILE A 196 -9.32 20.75 -1.10
N ILE A 197 -8.22 20.06 -1.40
CA ILE A 197 -6.95 20.68 -1.76
C ILE A 197 -7.09 21.47 -3.07
N TRP A 198 -7.74 20.89 -4.09
CA TRP A 198 -7.95 21.54 -5.38
C TRP A 198 -8.69 22.87 -5.25
N ASN A 199 -9.61 22.99 -4.29
CA ASN A 199 -10.35 24.23 -4.03
C ASN A 199 -9.59 25.23 -3.13
N ARG A 200 -8.43 24.87 -2.57
CA ARG A 200 -7.58 25.74 -1.75
C ARG A 200 -6.43 26.37 -2.53
N VAL A 201 -6.11 25.84 -3.71
CA VAL A 201 -5.00 26.23 -4.58
C VAL A 201 -5.48 27.20 -5.65
#